data_AF-A0A7C3D1Y2-F1
#
_entry.id   AF-A0A7C3D1Y2-F1
#
_cell.length_a   1.000
_cell.length_b   1.000
_cell.length_c   1.000
_cell.angle_alpha   90.00
_cell.angle_beta   90.00
_cell.angle_gamma   90.00
#
_symmetry.space_group_name_H-M   'P 1'
#
loop_
_entity.id
_entity.type
_entity.pdbx_description
1 polymer ?
#
loop_
_entity_poly.entity_id
_entity_poly.type
_entity_poly.pdbx_seq_one_letter_code
_entity_poly.pdbx_strand_id
1 'polypeptide(L)'
;MTTSSDLQPSSAPKTKVHHVEIDASNVGQRIDNYLMTYLKGVPKTYIYRIIRKGEVRINKGRIKPVYKLVLGDVVRIPPVRVADAKIAPEAKYCDLQRLKQAIIFEDKSLIVLNKPAGMAVHGGSGISFGVIETLRKLYPQEKRLELVHRLDRDTSGCLLIA
;
A
#
# COMPACT_ATOMS: atom_id res chain seq x y z
N MET A 1 -4.20 41.83 -1.27
CA MET A 1 -3.01 40.94 -1.21
C MET A 1 -3.34 39.85 -0.18
N THR A 2 -3.92 38.75 -0.68
CA THR A 2 -3.31 37.39 -0.67
C THR A 2 -3.37 36.75 0.73
N THR A 3 -4.46 36.05 1.05
CA THR A 3 -4.65 34.58 0.94
C THR A 3 -3.80 33.77 1.90
N SER A 4 -4.42 33.31 3.00
CA SER A 4 -3.99 32.12 3.73
C SER A 4 -5.22 31.27 4.02
N SER A 5 -5.60 30.48 3.02
CA SER A 5 -6.54 29.38 3.17
C SER A 5 -5.78 28.20 3.77
N ASP A 6 -5.89 28.03 5.09
CA ASP A 6 -5.38 26.84 5.76
C ASP A 6 -6.18 25.61 5.33
N LEU A 7 -5.49 24.68 4.67
CA LEU A 7 -6.01 23.36 4.32
C LEU A 7 -6.23 22.55 5.60
N GLN A 8 -7.50 22.33 5.95
CA GLN A 8 -7.87 21.24 6.86
C GLN A 8 -7.91 19.91 6.10
N PRO A 9 -7.37 18.81 6.64
CA PRO A 9 -7.58 17.48 6.09
C PRO A 9 -8.99 17.00 6.49
N SER A 10 -10.00 17.26 5.66
CA SER A 10 -11.34 16.71 5.90
C SER A 10 -11.40 15.24 5.47
N SER A 11 -11.05 14.31 6.35
CA SER A 11 -11.38 12.88 6.17
C SER A 11 -12.81 12.62 6.65
N ALA A 12 -13.80 13.21 5.97
CA ALA A 12 -15.20 12.88 6.21
C ALA A 12 -15.53 11.49 5.61
N PRO A 13 -16.28 10.63 6.32
CA PRO A 13 -16.69 9.33 5.79
C PRO A 13 -17.60 9.50 4.57
N LYS A 14 -17.19 8.97 3.41
CA LYS A 14 -17.97 9.00 2.17
C LYS A 14 -19.14 7.99 2.25
N THR A 15 -20.24 8.41 2.87
CA THR A 15 -21.43 7.59 3.20
C THR A 15 -22.46 7.46 2.07
N LYS A 16 -22.27 8.11 0.92
CA LYS A 16 -23.18 8.03 -0.24
C LYS A 16 -22.49 7.40 -1.45
N VAL A 17 -23.28 6.91 -2.40
CA VAL A 17 -22.75 6.47 -3.71
C VAL A 17 -22.25 7.70 -4.45
N HIS A 18 -21.03 7.64 -4.98
CA HIS A 18 -20.44 8.71 -5.77
C HIS A 18 -20.36 8.29 -7.24
N HIS A 19 -20.62 9.24 -8.13
CA HIS A 19 -20.30 9.14 -9.55
C HIS A 19 -19.24 10.18 -9.84
N VAL A 20 -18.09 9.75 -10.33
CA VAL A 20 -16.96 10.62 -10.62
C VAL A 20 -16.62 10.49 -12.09
N GLU A 21 -16.65 11.60 -12.81
CA GLU A 21 -16.19 11.68 -14.18
C GLU A 21 -14.66 11.83 -14.21
N ILE A 22 -14.01 11.07 -15.09
CA ILE A 22 -12.55 11.10 -15.23
C ILE A 22 -12.11 12.26 -16.12
N ASP A 23 -11.26 13.12 -15.56
CA ASP A 23 -10.58 14.22 -16.23
C ASP A 23 -9.24 13.78 -16.86
N ALA A 24 -8.61 14.69 -17.60
CA ALA A 24 -7.34 14.45 -18.27
C ALA A 24 -6.21 14.01 -17.31
N SER A 25 -6.26 14.45 -16.05
CA SER A 25 -5.25 14.15 -15.02
C SER A 25 -5.18 12.68 -14.63
N ASN A 26 -6.30 11.95 -14.77
CA ASN A 26 -6.43 10.57 -14.31
C ASN A 26 -6.46 9.54 -15.48
N VAL A 27 -6.40 10.01 -16.73
CA VAL A 27 -6.38 9.15 -17.92
C VAL A 27 -5.16 8.23 -17.90
N GLY A 28 -5.37 6.95 -18.27
CA GLY A 28 -4.32 5.94 -18.31
C GLY A 28 -3.95 5.35 -16.95
N GLN A 29 -4.39 5.97 -15.84
CA GLN A 29 -4.21 5.41 -14.50
C GLN A 29 -5.07 4.15 -14.35
N ARG A 30 -4.54 3.14 -13.67
CA ARG A 30 -5.33 1.96 -13.31
C ARG A 30 -6.39 2.31 -12.26
N ILE A 31 -7.58 1.76 -12.40
CA ILE A 31 -8.70 1.98 -11.48
C ILE A 31 -8.36 1.62 -10.03
N ASP A 32 -7.57 0.55 -9.79
CA ASP A 32 -7.17 0.20 -8.43
C ASP A 32 -6.28 1.27 -7.79
N ASN A 33 -5.31 1.80 -8.53
CA ASN A 33 -4.46 2.90 -8.09
C ASN A 33 -5.26 4.19 -7.88
N TYR A 34 -6.15 4.52 -8.82
CA TYR A 34 -7.05 5.66 -8.70
C TYR A 34 -7.88 5.60 -7.42
N LEU A 35 -8.49 4.44 -7.14
CA LEU A 35 -9.29 4.24 -5.92
C LEU A 35 -8.46 4.27 -4.64
N MET A 36 -7.21 3.80 -4.66
CA MET A 36 -6.31 3.92 -3.50
C MET A 36 -6.04 5.40 -3.16
N THR A 37 -5.91 6.26 -4.17
CA THR A 37 -5.74 7.71 -3.99
C THR A 37 -7.06 8.39 -3.59
N TYR A 38 -8.18 7.99 -4.19
CA TYR A 38 -9.51 8.60 -3.96
C TYR A 38 -10.13 8.20 -2.61
N LEU A 39 -9.87 6.97 -2.16
CA LEU A 39 -10.37 6.37 -0.93
C LEU A 39 -9.24 6.22 0.10
N LYS A 40 -8.60 7.34 0.45
CA LYS A 40 -7.50 7.36 1.45
C LYS A 40 -7.96 6.69 2.74
N GLY A 41 -7.10 5.82 3.28
CA GLY A 41 -7.36 5.06 4.51
C GLY A 41 -8.14 3.76 4.31
N VAL A 42 -8.69 3.49 3.12
CA VAL A 42 -9.36 2.21 2.84
C VAL A 42 -8.31 1.12 2.58
N PRO A 43 -8.36 -0.04 3.28
CA PRO A 43 -7.42 -1.12 3.05
C PRO A 43 -7.46 -1.62 1.60
N LYS A 44 -6.28 -1.87 1.02
CA LYS A 44 -6.11 -2.38 -0.35
C LYS A 44 -6.96 -3.62 -0.62
N THR A 45 -7.01 -4.56 0.33
CA THR A 45 -7.84 -5.77 0.26
C THR A 45 -9.33 -5.45 0.12
N TYR A 46 -9.81 -4.39 0.76
CA TYR A 46 -11.19 -3.94 0.65
C TYR A 46 -11.47 -3.33 -0.73
N ILE A 47 -10.56 -2.51 -1.26
CA ILE A 47 -10.66 -1.97 -2.63
C ILE A 47 -10.79 -3.11 -3.66
N TYR A 48 -9.93 -4.12 -3.58
CA TYR A 48 -10.06 -5.30 -4.46
C TYR A 48 -11.34 -6.09 -4.22
N ARG A 49 -11.89 -6.11 -3.00
CA ARG A 49 -13.16 -6.78 -2.70
C ARG A 49 -14.34 -6.06 -3.36
N ILE A 50 -14.44 -4.74 -3.24
CA ILE A 50 -15.55 -3.96 -3.84
C ILE A 50 -15.50 -3.97 -5.37
N ILE A 51 -14.30 -3.98 -5.97
CA ILE A 51 -14.14 -4.20 -7.42
C ILE A 51 -14.64 -5.59 -7.80
N ARG A 52 -14.16 -6.65 -7.13
CA ARG A 52 -14.54 -8.04 -7.46
C ARG A 52 -16.02 -8.33 -7.28
N LYS A 53 -16.68 -7.71 -6.28
CA LYS A 53 -18.13 -7.79 -6.09
C LYS A 53 -18.93 -7.01 -7.13
N GLY A 54 -18.28 -6.20 -7.97
CA GLY A 54 -18.95 -5.36 -8.97
C GLY A 54 -19.68 -4.16 -8.35
N GLU A 55 -19.28 -3.76 -7.15
CA GLU A 55 -19.78 -2.57 -6.46
C GLU A 55 -19.14 -1.32 -7.05
N VAL A 56 -17.88 -1.39 -7.51
CA VAL A 56 -17.29 -0.35 -8.37
C VAL A 56 -17.65 -0.64 -9.81
N ARG A 57 -18.13 0.37 -10.54
CA ARG A 57 -18.51 0.27 -11.95
C ARG A 57 -18.00 1.43 -12.76
N ILE A 58 -17.75 1.22 -14.04
CA ILE A 58 -17.43 2.26 -15.01
C ILE A 58 -18.50 2.20 -16.10
N ASN A 59 -19.13 3.34 -16.40
CA ASN A 59 -20.19 3.43 -17.42
C ASN A 59 -21.27 2.35 -17.24
N LYS A 60 -21.68 2.12 -15.97
CA LYS A 60 -22.63 1.08 -15.52
C LYS A 60 -22.17 -0.39 -15.67
N GLY A 61 -20.98 -0.65 -16.23
CA GLY A 61 -20.39 -1.98 -16.39
C GLY A 61 -19.44 -2.40 -15.26
N ARG A 62 -19.23 -3.71 -15.08
CA ARG A 62 -18.22 -4.28 -14.17
C ARG A 62 -16.83 -4.14 -14.79
N ILE A 63 -15.81 -3.92 -13.96
CA ILE A 63 -14.42 -3.77 -14.41
C ILE A 63 -13.46 -4.69 -13.66
N LYS A 64 -12.29 -4.93 -14.26
CA LYS A 64 -11.14 -5.57 -13.60
C LYS A 64 -10.29 -4.49 -12.92
N PRO A 65 -9.55 -4.82 -11.84
CA PRO A 65 -8.68 -3.84 -11.16
C PRO A 65 -7.61 -3.20 -12.04
N VAL A 66 -7.20 -3.88 -13.11
CA VAL A 66 -6.18 -3.42 -14.06
C VAL A 66 -6.73 -2.48 -15.14
N TYR A 67 -8.04 -2.22 -15.15
CA TYR A 67 -8.66 -1.32 -16.13
C TYR A 67 -8.01 0.06 -16.07
N LYS A 68 -7.60 0.59 -17.23
CA LYS A 68 -7.03 1.93 -17.36
C LYS A 68 -8.15 2.91 -17.66
N LEU A 69 -8.22 3.98 -16.88
CA LEU A 69 -9.24 5.02 -16.99
C LEU A 69 -9.11 5.77 -18.32
N VAL A 70 -10.26 6.09 -18.92
CA VAL A 70 -10.36 6.89 -20.14
C VAL A 70 -11.06 8.22 -19.82
N LEU A 71 -10.74 9.26 -20.60
CA LEU A 71 -11.38 10.57 -20.45
C LEU A 71 -12.90 10.44 -20.58
N GLY A 72 -13.65 11.05 -19.67
CA GLY A 72 -15.11 11.00 -19.64
C GLY A 72 -15.71 9.70 -19.06
N ASP A 73 -14.89 8.75 -18.60
CA ASP A 73 -15.39 7.59 -17.87
C ASP A 73 -16.16 8.03 -16.62
N VAL A 74 -17.35 7.47 -16.40
CA VAL A 74 -18.14 7.71 -15.19
C VAL A 74 -17.94 6.54 -14.22
N VAL A 75 -17.14 6.77 -13.18
CA VAL A 75 -16.82 5.80 -12.13
C VAL A 75 -17.87 5.88 -11.02
N ARG A 76 -18.65 4.82 -10.84
CA ARG A 76 -19.54 4.64 -9.69
C ARG A 76 -18.78 3.98 -8.54
N ILE A 77 -18.70 4.66 -7.41
CA ILE A 77 -18.00 4.21 -6.20
C ILE A 77 -19.05 3.98 -5.09
N PRO A 78 -19.09 2.79 -4.45
CA PRO A 78 -20.03 2.51 -3.37
C PRO A 78 -19.69 3.33 -2.11
N PRO A 79 -20.62 3.47 -1.15
CA PRO A 79 -20.31 4.09 0.13
C PRO A 79 -19.27 3.24 0.87
N VAL A 80 -18.17 3.86 1.27
CA VAL A 80 -17.07 3.18 1.98
C VAL A 80 -16.88 3.81 3.35
N ARG A 81 -17.17 3.04 4.40
CA ARG A 81 -16.80 3.40 5.77
C ARG A 81 -15.35 3.01 6.00
N VAL A 82 -14.51 4.00 6.26
CA VAL A 82 -13.16 3.78 6.79
C VAL A 82 -13.35 3.46 8.26
N ALA A 83 -13.10 2.23 8.68
CA ALA A 83 -12.89 1.97 10.10
C ALA A 83 -11.57 2.64 10.48
N ASP A 84 -11.50 3.25 11.66
CA ASP A 84 -10.28 3.86 12.17
C ASP A 84 -9.10 2.92 11.92
N ALA A 85 -8.04 3.47 11.35
CA ALA A 85 -6.87 2.70 10.94
C ALA A 85 -6.40 1.88 12.15
N LYS A 86 -6.64 0.56 12.13
CA LYS A 86 -6.06 -0.33 13.13
C LYS A 86 -4.56 -0.11 13.07
N ILE A 87 -3.99 0.33 14.18
CA ILE A 87 -2.55 0.44 14.38
C ILE A 87 -1.95 -0.89 13.91
N ALA A 88 -1.13 -0.83 12.87
CA ALA A 88 -0.49 -2.03 12.34
C ALA A 88 0.31 -2.67 13.49
N PRO A 89 0.20 -3.99 13.71
CA PRO A 89 1.00 -4.67 14.74
C PRO A 89 2.47 -4.26 14.64
N GLU A 90 3.03 -3.84 15.75
CA GLU A 90 4.45 -3.50 15.82
C GLU A 90 5.32 -4.74 15.57
N ALA A 91 6.54 -4.51 15.07
CA ALA A 91 7.52 -5.57 15.00
C ALA A 91 7.75 -6.09 16.42
N LYS A 92 7.70 -7.40 16.64
CA LYS A 92 8.08 -7.91 17.96
C LYS A 92 9.56 -7.60 18.17
N TYR A 93 9.93 -7.23 19.39
CA TYR A 93 11.32 -6.92 19.74
C TYR A 93 12.30 -8.05 19.34
N CYS A 94 11.85 -9.31 19.44
CA CYS A 94 12.60 -10.48 18.99
C CYS A 94 12.91 -10.49 17.49
N ASP A 95 12.01 -9.95 16.65
CA ASP A 95 12.22 -9.89 15.20
C ASP A 95 13.29 -8.85 14.84
N LEU A 96 13.38 -7.74 15.59
CA LEU A 96 14.38 -6.70 15.40
C LEU A 96 15.80 -7.19 15.67
N GLN A 97 16.02 -7.85 16.81
CA GLN A 97 17.34 -8.40 17.15
C GLN A 97 17.78 -9.48 16.15
N ARG A 98 16.85 -10.37 15.80
CA ARG A 98 17.12 -11.45 14.84
C ARG A 98 17.47 -10.89 13.45
N LEU A 99 16.84 -9.79 13.04
CA LEU A 99 17.14 -9.16 11.77
C LEU A 99 18.52 -8.49 11.77
N LYS A 100 18.89 -7.78 12.83
CA LYS A 100 20.23 -7.18 12.96
C LYS A 100 21.33 -8.23 12.88
N GLN A 101 21.13 -9.38 13.54
CA GLN A 101 22.08 -10.51 13.48
C GLN A 101 22.11 -11.20 12.11
N ALA A 102 21.08 -11.02 11.29
CA ALA A 102 21.01 -11.60 9.96
C ALA A 102 21.70 -10.74 8.90
N ILE A 103 22.06 -9.48 9.19
CA ILE A 103 22.80 -8.64 8.24
C ILE A 103 24.22 -9.18 8.09
N ILE A 104 24.57 -9.62 6.88
CA ILE A 104 25.88 -10.16 6.54
C ILE A 104 26.76 -9.16 5.78
N PHE A 105 26.14 -8.13 5.21
CA PHE A 105 26.83 -7.02 4.54
C PHE A 105 25.95 -5.77 4.58
N GLU A 106 26.56 -4.60 4.82
CA GLU A 106 25.89 -3.30 4.81
C GLU A 106 26.87 -2.22 4.38
N ASP A 107 26.49 -1.43 3.36
CA ASP A 107 27.17 -0.22 2.96
C ASP A 107 26.18 0.93 2.67
N LYS A 108 26.64 2.01 2.04
CA LYS A 108 25.81 3.19 1.73
C LYS A 108 24.73 2.95 0.67
N SER A 109 24.73 1.82 -0.01
CA SER A 109 23.89 1.53 -1.17
C SER A 109 23.21 0.16 -1.13
N LEU A 110 23.70 -0.76 -0.31
CA LEU A 110 23.22 -2.13 -0.25
C LEU A 110 23.25 -2.70 1.16
N ILE A 111 22.16 -3.36 1.53
CA ILE A 111 22.07 -4.25 2.70
C ILE A 111 21.84 -5.67 2.20
N VAL A 112 22.64 -6.62 2.67
CA VAL A 112 22.46 -8.05 2.41
C VAL A 112 22.20 -8.77 3.72
N LEU A 113 21.10 -9.51 3.76
CA LEU A 113 20.72 -10.32 4.91
C LEU A 113 20.77 -11.81 4.58
N ASN A 114 21.29 -12.62 5.50
CA ASN A 114 21.00 -14.05 5.56
C ASN A 114 19.63 -14.26 6.22
N LYS A 115 18.55 -14.08 5.45
CA LYS A 115 17.18 -14.14 5.94
C LYS A 115 16.89 -15.55 6.47
N PRO A 116 16.45 -15.70 7.74
CA PRO A 116 16.01 -17.00 8.24
C PRO A 116 14.68 -17.43 7.61
N ALA A 117 14.44 -18.74 7.57
CA ALA A 117 13.11 -19.30 7.28
C ALA A 117 12.11 -18.90 8.39
N GLY A 118 10.84 -18.77 8.03
CA GLY A 118 9.75 -18.31 8.90
C GLY A 118 9.55 -16.79 8.91
N MET A 119 10.45 -16.02 8.28
CA MET A 119 10.36 -14.55 8.21
C MET A 119 9.88 -14.09 6.83
N ALA A 120 8.79 -13.31 6.79
CA ALA A 120 8.27 -12.72 5.56
C ALA A 120 9.11 -11.51 5.13
N VAL A 121 9.29 -11.30 3.82
CA VAL A 121 10.07 -10.16 3.30
C VAL A 121 9.32 -8.83 3.32
N HIS A 122 7.99 -8.88 3.17
CA HIS A 122 7.07 -7.75 3.18
C HIS A 122 5.72 -8.20 3.74
N GLY A 123 4.91 -7.25 4.22
CA GLY A 123 3.52 -7.49 4.61
C GLY A 123 2.69 -8.10 3.48
N GLY A 124 1.76 -8.98 3.83
CA GLY A 124 0.93 -9.74 2.90
C GLY A 124 -0.49 -9.97 3.43
N SER A 125 -1.22 -10.90 2.81
CA SER A 125 -2.57 -11.26 3.29
C SER A 125 -2.46 -12.02 4.62
N GLY A 126 -2.64 -11.31 5.74
CA GLY A 126 -2.59 -11.88 7.10
C GLY A 126 -1.27 -11.66 7.84
N ILE A 127 -0.26 -11.06 7.21
CA ILE A 127 1.00 -10.67 7.85
C ILE A 127 1.14 -9.16 7.72
N SER A 128 1.16 -8.45 8.84
CA SER A 128 1.25 -6.99 8.86
C SER A 128 2.68 -6.47 8.72
N PHE A 129 3.69 -7.32 8.89
CA PHE A 129 5.08 -6.90 9.06
C PHE A 129 6.06 -7.93 8.50
N GLY A 130 7.08 -7.47 7.77
CA GLY A 130 8.17 -8.27 7.22
C GLY A 130 9.53 -7.57 7.35
N VAL A 131 10.54 -8.10 6.67
CA VAL A 131 11.92 -7.58 6.70
C VAL A 131 11.96 -6.10 6.32
N ILE A 132 11.32 -5.71 5.21
CA ILE A 132 11.45 -4.35 4.69
C ILE A 132 10.80 -3.30 5.61
N GLU A 133 9.65 -3.61 6.21
CA GLU A 133 9.02 -2.70 7.18
C GLU A 133 9.85 -2.57 8.45
N THR A 134 10.50 -3.66 8.86
CA THR A 134 11.40 -3.68 10.02
C THR A 134 12.63 -2.80 9.78
N LEU A 135 13.24 -2.90 8.60
CA LEU A 135 14.39 -2.05 8.26
C LEU A 135 13.99 -0.59 8.14
N ARG A 136 12.85 -0.27 7.52
CA ARG A 136 12.35 1.12 7.46
C ARG A 136 12.09 1.72 8.84
N LYS A 137 11.76 0.91 9.85
CA LYS A 137 11.68 1.36 11.25
C LYS A 137 13.05 1.53 11.92
N LEU A 138 14.01 0.64 11.62
CA LEU A 138 15.37 0.71 12.16
C LEU A 138 16.17 1.88 11.58
N TYR A 139 15.92 2.21 10.30
CA TYR A 139 16.60 3.24 9.54
C TYR A 139 15.59 4.29 9.04
N PRO A 140 14.92 5.04 9.93
CA PRO A 140 13.87 5.98 9.55
C PRO A 140 14.38 7.15 8.69
N GLN A 141 15.69 7.39 8.69
CA GLN A 141 16.34 8.42 7.87
C GLN A 141 16.53 7.96 6.41
N GLU A 142 16.57 6.65 6.16
CA GLU A 142 16.75 6.09 4.84
C GLU A 142 15.41 6.00 4.10
N LYS A 143 15.09 7.07 3.35
CA LYS A 143 13.80 7.24 2.68
C LYS A 143 13.57 6.27 1.51
N ARG A 144 14.63 5.61 1.03
CA ARG A 144 14.61 4.73 -0.14
C ARG A 144 15.25 3.39 0.19
N LEU A 145 14.61 2.65 1.10
CA LEU A 145 14.90 1.23 1.30
C LEU A 145 13.87 0.41 0.52
N GLU A 146 14.32 -0.31 -0.50
CA GLU A 146 13.51 -1.13 -1.38
C GLU A 146 14.05 -2.56 -1.47
N LEU A 147 13.15 -3.53 -1.63
CA LEU A 147 13.50 -4.92 -1.87
C LEU A 147 14.01 -5.08 -3.30
N VAL A 148 15.23 -5.58 -3.49
CA VAL A 148 15.76 -5.92 -4.82
C VAL A 148 15.04 -7.14 -5.38
N HIS A 149 14.78 -8.12 -4.51
CA HIS A 149 14.02 -9.32 -4.83
C HIS A 149 13.28 -9.84 -3.59
N ARG A 150 12.58 -10.97 -3.73
CA ARG A 150 11.85 -11.62 -2.64
C ARG A 150 12.35 -13.04 -2.41
N LEU A 151 12.19 -13.49 -1.17
CA LEU A 151 12.24 -14.88 -0.76
C LEU A 151 10.91 -15.21 -0.09
N ASP A 152 10.41 -16.43 -0.26
CA ASP A 152 9.20 -16.84 0.43
C ASP A 152 9.45 -16.97 1.93
N ARG A 153 8.36 -16.93 2.73
CA ARG A 153 8.45 -16.90 4.20
C ARG A 153 9.30 -18.05 4.72
N ASP A 154 9.07 -19.24 4.21
CA ASP A 154 9.66 -20.48 4.72
C ASP A 154 11.00 -20.81 4.01
N THR A 155 11.47 -19.94 3.11
CA THR A 155 12.79 -20.03 2.45
C THR A 155 13.83 -19.23 3.23
N SER A 156 15.01 -19.80 3.49
CA SER A 156 16.18 -19.08 4.01
C SER A 156 17.15 -18.71 2.88
N GLY A 157 18.00 -17.70 3.10
CA GLY A 157 19.08 -17.36 2.18
C GLY A 157 19.36 -15.87 2.06
N CYS A 158 20.21 -15.50 1.10
CA CYS A 158 20.60 -14.11 0.86
C CYS A 158 19.41 -13.29 0.33
N LEU A 159 19.12 -12.17 0.98
CA LEU A 159 18.13 -11.18 0.57
C LEU A 159 18.81 -9.82 0.42
N LEU A 160 18.64 -9.18 -0.73
CA LEU A 160 19.23 -7.87 -1.04
C LEU A 160 18.21 -6.74 -0.91
N ILE A 161 18.64 -5.61 -0.36
CA ILE A 161 17.88 -4.38 -0.16
C ILE A 161 18.75 -3.19 -0.56
N ALA A 162 18.17 -2.24 -1.31
CA ALA A 162 18.87 -1.08 -1.88
C ALA A 162 18.03 0.20 -1.79
#